data_AF-A0A392RLJ1-F1
#
_entry.id   AF-A0A392RLJ1-F1
#
_cell.length_a   1.000
_cell.length_b   1.000
_cell.length_c   1.000
_cell.angle_alpha   90.00
_cell.angle_beta   90.00
_cell.angle_gamma   90.00
#
_symmetry.space_group_name_H-M   'P 1'
#
loop_
_entity.id
_entity.type
_entity.pdbx_description
1 polymer ?
#
loop_
_entity_poly.entity_id
_entity_poly.type
_entity_poly.pdbx_seq_one_letter_code
_entity_poly.pdbx_strand_id
1 'polypeptide(L)'
;WTRDADHLNVVKNSWSSKRGDTNQKLQSTLKDLHSWGDKRFGVVPKRIKALQRELLQLNEQNGSQNLDSQIRNTEKELDDILECEEMWWAQ
;
A
#
# COMPACT_ATOMS: atom_id res chain seq x y z
N TRP A 1 -9.53 -0.50 -1.96
CA TRP A 1 -10.07 0.11 -0.72
C TRP A 1 -11.14 -0.74 -0.05
N THR A 2 -12.23 -1.12 -0.73
CA THR A 2 -13.36 -1.88 -0.14
C THR A 2 -13.07 -3.28 0.40
N ARG A 3 -11.91 -3.88 0.09
CA ARG A 3 -11.51 -5.22 0.55
C ARG A 3 -10.51 -5.21 1.73
N ASP A 4 -10.00 -4.03 2.12
CA ASP A 4 -9.09 -3.89 3.25
C ASP A 4 -9.91 -3.84 4.56
N ALA A 5 -9.56 -4.68 5.54
CA ALA A 5 -10.26 -4.72 6.82
C ALA A 5 -10.20 -3.36 7.56
N ASP A 6 -9.13 -2.60 7.37
CA ASP A 6 -8.94 -1.29 7.99
C ASP A 6 -9.72 -0.17 7.30
N HIS A 7 -10.15 -0.36 6.05
CA HIS A 7 -11.01 0.60 5.35
C HIS A 7 -12.33 0.84 6.12
N LEU A 8 -12.96 -0.23 6.58
CA LEU A 8 -14.20 -0.15 7.36
C LEU A 8 -13.97 0.52 8.71
N ASN A 9 -12.83 0.27 9.35
CA ASN A 9 -12.46 0.88 10.62
C ASN A 9 -12.22 2.39 10.47
N VAL A 10 -11.52 2.82 9.42
CA VAL A 10 -11.25 4.25 9.15
C VAL A 10 -12.53 5.02 8.87
N VAL A 11 -13.43 4.46 8.04
CA VAL A 11 -14.72 5.09 7.74
C VAL A 11 -15.59 5.16 9.00
N LYS A 12 -15.70 4.05 9.75
CA LYS A 12 -16.54 3.98 10.96
C LYS A 12 -16.02 4.90 12.06
N ASN A 13 -14.71 4.97 12.28
CA ASN A 13 -14.10 5.84 13.29
C ASN A 13 -14.22 7.31 12.91
N SER A 14 -13.96 7.64 11.63
CA SER A 14 -14.09 9.02 11.14
C SER A 14 -15.55 9.48 11.18
N TRP A 15 -16.50 8.62 10.81
CA TRP A 15 -17.93 8.92 10.88
C TRP A 15 -18.43 9.12 12.32
N SER A 16 -17.96 8.29 13.25
CA SER A 16 -18.41 8.30 14.66
C SER A 16 -17.82 9.47 15.45
N SER A 17 -16.60 9.90 15.13
CA SER A 17 -15.86 10.95 15.85
C SER A 17 -16.29 12.37 15.47
N LYS A 18 -16.81 12.59 14.25
CA LYS A 18 -17.18 13.94 13.77
C LYS A 18 -18.59 14.33 14.22
N ARG A 19 -18.72 15.57 14.72
CA ARG A 19 -20.00 16.22 15.07
C ARG A 19 -20.35 17.26 14.01
N GLY A 20 -21.63 17.41 13.68
CA GLY A 20 -22.11 18.34 12.65
C GLY A 20 -23.20 17.73 11.78
N ASP A 21 -23.66 18.48 10.79
CA ASP A 21 -24.64 18.02 9.80
C ASP A 21 -24.10 16.82 9.00
N THR A 22 -24.99 15.95 8.57
CA THR A 22 -24.67 14.74 7.79
C THR A 22 -23.75 15.04 6.60
N ASN A 23 -23.94 16.16 5.90
CA ASN A 23 -23.08 16.55 4.78
C ASN A 23 -21.65 16.87 5.21
N GLN A 24 -21.47 17.56 6.34
CA GLN A 24 -20.14 17.87 6.87
C GLN A 24 -19.40 16.61 7.36
N LYS A 25 -20.15 15.66 7.94
CA LYS A 25 -19.61 14.37 8.36
C LYS A 25 -19.18 13.53 7.17
N LEU A 26 -19.97 13.51 6.09
CA LEU A 26 -19.62 12.81 4.84
C LEU A 26 -18.36 13.38 4.22
N GLN A 27 -18.28 14.71 4.05
CA GLN A 27 -17.10 15.37 3.47
C GLN A 27 -15.83 15.13 4.31
N SER A 28 -15.94 15.18 5.64
CA SER A 28 -14.81 14.92 6.53
C SER A 28 -14.36 13.46 6.45
N THR A 29 -15.31 12.51 6.46
CA THR A 29 -15.03 11.08 6.36
C THR A 29 -14.42 10.73 5.01
N LEU A 30 -14.89 11.33 3.92
CA LEU A 30 -14.32 11.16 2.58
C LEU A 30 -12.88 11.68 2.54
N LYS A 31 -12.60 12.85 3.11
CA LYS A 31 -11.25 13.41 3.18
C LYS A 31 -10.30 12.53 4.00
N ASP A 32 -10.75 12.05 5.15
CA ASP A 32 -9.98 11.16 6.02
C ASP A 32 -9.71 9.81 5.31
N LEU A 33 -10.67 9.31 4.53
CA LEU A 33 -10.53 8.11 3.71
C LEU A 33 -9.54 8.27 2.55
N HIS A 34 -9.60 9.40 1.85
CA HIS A 34 -8.63 9.74 0.80
C HIS A 34 -7.22 9.87 1.38
N SER A 35 -7.06 10.51 2.54
CA SER A 35 -5.74 10.64 3.18
C SER A 35 -5.20 9.30 3.67
N TRP A 36 -6.05 8.41 4.19
CA TRP A 36 -5.66 7.04 4.52
C TRP A 36 -5.24 6.26 3.27
N GLY A 37 -6.03 6.36 2.20
CA GLY A 37 -5.73 5.72 0.91
C GLY A 37 -4.40 6.21 0.34
N ASP A 38 -4.14 7.51 0.37
CA ASP A 38 -2.87 8.09 -0.10
C ASP A 38 -1.68 7.66 0.77
N LYS A 39 -1.83 7.59 2.09
CA LYS A 39 -0.76 7.08 2.97
C LYS A 39 -0.48 5.59 2.76
N ARG A 40 -1.51 4.80 2.45
CA ARG A 40 -1.38 3.34 2.31
C ARG A 40 -0.93 2.93 0.92
N PHE A 41 -1.51 3.53 -0.12
CA PHE A 41 -1.30 3.17 -1.53
C PHE A 41 -0.42 4.18 -2.27
N GLY A 42 -0.36 5.45 -1.85
CA GLY A 42 0.55 6.44 -2.44
C GLY A 42 2.03 6.16 -2.19
N VAL A 43 2.36 5.29 -1.21
CA VAL A 43 3.72 4.79 -0.98
C VAL A 43 4.03 3.51 -1.77
N VAL A 44 3.05 2.87 -2.39
CA VAL A 44 3.25 1.62 -3.17
C VAL A 44 4.22 1.83 -4.33
N PRO A 45 4.11 2.88 -5.17
CA PRO A 45 5.08 3.14 -6.24
C PRO A 45 6.49 3.42 -5.70
N LYS A 46 6.59 4.05 -4.52
CA LYS A 46 7.88 4.29 -3.86
C LYS A 46 8.49 3.00 -3.32
N ARG A 47 7.65 2.08 -2.82
CA ARG A 47 8.07 0.79 -2.26
C ARG A 47 8.50 -0.18 -3.36
N ILE A 48 7.78 -0.21 -4.48
CA ILE A 48 8.19 -0.94 -5.70
C ILE A 48 9.58 -0.48 -6.16
N LYS A 49 9.81 0.83 -6.27
CA LYS A 49 11.13 1.39 -6.63
C LYS A 49 12.22 1.12 -5.60
N ALA A 50 11.87 0.88 -4.34
CA ALA A 50 12.82 0.51 -3.30
C ALA A 50 13.22 -0.96 -3.46
N LEU A 51 12.24 -1.86 -3.57
CA LEU A 51 12.44 -3.30 -3.77
C LEU A 51 13.16 -3.61 -5.09
N GLN A 52 12.86 -2.89 -6.17
CA GLN A 52 13.58 -3.01 -7.44
C GLN A 52 15.07 -2.64 -7.31
N ARG A 53 15.40 -1.61 -6.52
CA ARG A 53 16.80 -1.23 -6.25
C ARG A 53 17.50 -2.24 -5.37
N GLU A 54 16.80 -2.78 -4.37
CA GLU A 54 17.31 -3.83 -3.50
C GLU A 54 17.58 -5.12 -4.28
N LEU A 55 16.68 -5.52 -5.18
CA LEU A 55 16.90 -6.63 -6.11
C LEU A 55 18.10 -6.42 -7.03
N LEU A 56 18.24 -5.21 -7.59
CA LEU A 56 19.39 -4.87 -8.43
C LEU A 56 20.70 -5.04 -7.63
N GLN A 57 20.73 -4.52 -6.41
CA GLN A 57 21.90 -4.58 -5.54
C GLN A 57 22.21 -6.02 -5.09
N LEU A 58 21.21 -6.82 -4.75
CA LEU A 58 21.37 -8.23 -4.41
C LEU A 58 21.87 -9.04 -5.61
N ASN A 59 21.38 -8.75 -6.81
CA ASN A 59 21.81 -9.42 -8.04
C ASN A 59 23.25 -9.06 -8.42
N GLU A 60 23.64 -7.79 -8.25
CA GLU A 60 25.05 -7.35 -8.42
C GLU A 60 25.99 -7.98 -7.39
N GLN A 61 25.52 -8.27 -6.18
CA GLN A 61 26.28 -8.92 -5.11
C GLN A 61 26.25 -10.46 -5.16
N ASN A 62 25.33 -11.05 -5.93
CA ASN A 62 25.08 -12.50 -5.95
C ASN A 62 26.30 -13.33 -6.37
N GLY A 63 27.19 -12.74 -7.20
CA GLY A 63 28.46 -13.37 -7.60
C GLY A 63 29.44 -13.64 -6.45
N SER A 64 29.24 -13.09 -5.24
CA SER A 64 30.12 -13.30 -4.08
C SER A 64 29.53 -14.11 -2.92
N GLN A 65 28.19 -14.20 -2.77
CA GLN A 65 27.60 -14.70 -1.52
C GLN A 65 26.41 -15.67 -1.64
N ASN A 66 26.05 -16.16 -2.84
CA ASN A 66 24.97 -17.15 -2.99
C ASN A 66 23.64 -16.61 -2.40
N LEU A 67 23.24 -15.41 -2.84
CA LEU A 67 22.09 -14.65 -2.36
C LEU A 67 20.78 -15.01 -3.10
N ASP A 68 20.77 -16.09 -3.89
CA ASP A 68 19.62 -16.59 -4.67
C ASP A 68 18.34 -16.82 -3.84
N SER A 69 18.49 -17.05 -2.53
CA SER A 69 17.34 -17.18 -1.61
C SER A 69 16.74 -15.82 -1.21
N GLN A 70 17.58 -14.79 -1.06
CA GLN A 70 17.13 -13.44 -0.74
C GLN A 70 16.51 -12.78 -1.98
N ILE A 71 17.11 -12.96 -3.15
CA ILE A 71 16.56 -12.49 -4.43
C ILE A 71 15.14 -13.04 -4.64
N ARG A 72 14.96 -14.36 -4.46
CA ARG A 72 13.62 -14.99 -4.59
C ARG A 72 12.59 -14.48 -3.57
N ASN A 73 13.02 -14.18 -2.35
CA ASN A 73 12.13 -13.59 -1.35
C ASN A 73 11.73 -12.15 -1.73
N THR A 74 12.68 -11.35 -2.20
CA THR A 74 12.41 -9.96 -2.61
C THR A 74 11.57 -9.90 -3.90
N GLU A 75 11.77 -10.84 -4.83
CA GLU A 75 10.89 -11.01 -6.02
C GLU A 75 9.46 -11.34 -5.60
N LYS A 76 9.29 -12.28 -4.66
CA LYS A 76 7.96 -12.63 -4.15
C LYS A 76 7.28 -11.46 -3.43
N GLU A 77 8.01 -10.70 -2.62
CA GLU A 77 7.45 -9.50 -1.97
C GLU A 77 7.08 -8.42 -3.00
N LEU A 78 7.83 -8.32 -4.11
CA LEU A 78 7.51 -7.41 -5.20
C LEU A 78 6.24 -7.85 -5.94
N ASP A 79 6.10 -9.13 -6.25
CA ASP A 79 4.90 -9.69 -6.91
C ASP A 79 3.64 -9.49 -6.05
N ASP A 80 3.71 -9.74 -4.74
CA ASP A 80 2.59 -9.52 -3.81
C ASP A 80 2.15 -8.03 -3.78
N ILE A 81 3.10 -7.11 -3.89
CA ILE A 81 2.84 -5.66 -3.93
C ILE A 81 2.29 -5.23 -5.30
N LEU A 82 2.75 -5.83 -6.39
CA LEU A 82 2.24 -5.57 -7.74
C LEU A 82 0.82 -6.12 -7.92
N GLU A 83 0.50 -7.29 -7.36
CA GLU A 83 -0.87 -7.82 -7.36
C GLU A 83 -1.83 -6.90 -6.57
N CYS A 84 -1.36 -6.33 -5.46
CA CYS A 84 -2.09 -5.29 -4.74
C CYS A 84 -2.32 -4.02 -5.57
N GLU A 85 -1.40 -3.68 -6.48
CA GLU A 85 -1.52 -2.53 -7.38
C GLU A 85 -2.44 -2.84 -8.57
N GLU A 86 -2.33 -3.99 -9.22
CA GLU A 86 -3.26 -4.42 -10.28
C GLU A 86 -4.70 -4.47 -9.79
N MET A 87 -4.93 -4.98 -8.58
CA MET A 87 -6.25 -4.96 -7.93
C MET A 87 -6.74 -3.53 -7.61
N TRP A 88 -5.84 -2.55 -7.51
CA TRP A 88 -6.16 -1.14 -7.28
C TRP A 88 -6.56 -0.43 -8.58
N TRP A 89 -5.90 -0.73 -9.71
CA TRP A 89 -6.20 -0.15 -11.03
C TRP A 89 -7.47 -0.70 -11.68
N ALA A 90 -7.89 -1.93 -11.33
CA ALA A 90 -9.06 -2.59 -11.92
C ALA A 90 -10.43 -2.10 -11.39
N GLN A 91 -10.47 -1.02 -10.60
CA GLN A 91 -11.67 -0.54 -9.89
C GLN A 91 -12.24 0.77 -10.45
#